data_AF-A0A484H833-F1
#
_entry.id   AF-A0A484H833-F1
#
_cell.length_a   1.000
_cell.length_b   1.000
_cell.length_c   1.000
_cell.angle_alpha   90.00
_cell.angle_beta   90.00
_cell.angle_gamma   90.00
#
_symmetry.space_group_name_H-M   'P 1'
#
loop_
_entity.id
_entity.type
_entity.pdbx_description
1 polymer ?
#
loop_
_entity_poly.entity_id
_entity_poly.type
_entity_poly.pdbx_seq_one_letter_code
_entity_poly.pdbx_strand_id
1 'polypeptide(L)'
;MLLARALAVEAPVLLADEPVAYLDPLHQLQVLALLRRRIKTGTLVIIVLHDLALAVRYCNRVVLIEQGRAVAAGSPQDILDDRLIAQVYGIRVVRGEQQGTPFLLPWESAV
;
A
#
# COMPACT_ATOMS: atom_id res chain seq x y z
N MET A 1 18.20 -5.71 -4.90
CA MET A 1 19.24 -4.75 -5.38
C MET A 1 18.66 -3.47 -5.99
N LEU A 2 17.56 -3.52 -6.76
CA LEU A 2 16.99 -2.32 -7.43
C LEU A 2 16.56 -1.21 -6.46
N LEU A 3 15.87 -1.55 -5.38
CA LEU A 3 15.42 -0.57 -4.38
C LEU A 3 16.60 0.14 -3.70
N ALA A 4 17.66 -0.58 -3.33
CA ALA A 4 18.85 0.02 -2.73
C ALA A 4 19.50 1.05 -3.66
N ARG A 5 19.59 0.74 -4.97
CA ARG A 5 20.09 1.67 -5.97
C ARG A 5 19.20 2.91 -6.09
N ALA A 6 17.88 2.73 -6.12
CA ALA A 6 16.94 3.85 -6.19
C ALA A 6 17.03 4.77 -4.96
N LEU A 7 17.21 4.18 -3.77
CA LEU A 7 17.37 4.92 -2.52
C LEU A 7 18.69 5.70 -2.44
N ALA A 8 19.76 5.19 -3.04
CA ALA A 8 21.07 5.83 -3.03
C ALA A 8 21.13 7.12 -3.87
N VAL A 9 20.19 7.31 -4.81
CA VAL A 9 20.09 8.54 -5.62
C VAL A 9 19.63 9.73 -4.78
N GLU A 10 18.94 9.48 -3.66
CA GLU A 10 18.36 10.52 -2.79
C GLU A 10 17.45 11.50 -3.54
N ALA A 11 16.76 10.99 -4.56
CA ALA A 11 15.83 11.78 -5.37
C ALA A 11 14.70 12.37 -4.51
N PRO A 12 14.19 13.56 -4.86
CA PRO A 12 13.04 14.15 -4.18
C PRO A 12 11.75 13.35 -4.41
N VAL A 13 11.71 12.51 -5.45
CA VAL A 13 10.60 11.61 -5.77
C VAL A 13 11.12 10.19 -6.00
N LEU A 14 10.51 9.22 -5.34
CA LEU A 14 10.77 7.80 -5.49
C LEU A 14 9.51 7.10 -6.00
N LEU A 15 9.60 6.50 -7.18
CA LEU A 15 8.58 5.62 -7.72
C LEU A 15 9.07 4.18 -7.57
N ALA A 16 8.28 3.33 -6.93
CA ALA A 16 8.63 1.92 -6.77
C ALA A 16 7.43 1.03 -7.11
N ASP A 17 7.59 0.26 -8.18
CA ASP A 17 6.62 -0.75 -8.59
C ASP A 17 6.86 -2.03 -7.81
N GLU A 18 5.87 -2.45 -7.03
CA GLU A 18 5.90 -3.64 -6.17
C GLU A 18 7.23 -3.88 -5.40
N PRO A 19 7.73 -2.92 -4.60
CA PRO A 19 9.06 -3.03 -3.97
C PRO A 19 9.21 -4.16 -2.94
N VAL A 20 8.09 -4.75 -2.55
CA VAL A 20 7.98 -5.80 -1.53
C VAL A 20 7.65 -7.17 -2.11
N ALA A 21 7.51 -7.29 -3.43
CA ALA A 21 7.27 -8.57 -4.09
C ALA A 21 8.41 -9.55 -3.79
N TYR A 22 8.05 -10.83 -3.62
CA TYR A 22 8.99 -11.93 -3.34
C TYR A 22 9.79 -11.82 -2.04
N LEU A 23 9.49 -10.85 -1.16
CA LEU A 23 10.09 -10.74 0.17
C LEU A 23 9.28 -11.52 1.19
N ASP A 24 9.97 -12.11 2.17
CA ASP A 24 9.31 -12.66 3.36
C ASP A 24 8.71 -11.55 4.24
N PRO A 25 7.78 -11.87 5.16
CA PRO A 25 7.06 -10.87 5.94
C PRO A 25 7.93 -9.91 6.72
N LEU A 26 9.08 -10.34 7.26
CA LEU A 26 9.98 -9.46 7.99
C LEU A 26 10.58 -8.40 7.06
N HIS A 27 11.10 -8.84 5.91
CA HIS A 27 11.73 -7.95 4.95
C HIS A 27 10.73 -6.98 4.31
N GLN A 28 9.48 -7.40 4.09
CA GLN A 28 8.41 -6.50 3.64
C GLN A 28 8.22 -5.33 4.62
N LEU A 29 8.09 -5.62 5.92
CA LEU A 29 7.93 -4.61 6.96
C LEU A 29 9.13 -3.67 7.06
N GLN A 30 10.35 -4.21 6.94
CA GLN A 30 11.59 -3.41 6.96
C GLN A 30 11.67 -2.46 5.77
N VAL A 31 11.36 -2.93 4.56
CA VAL A 31 11.34 -2.11 3.35
C VAL A 31 10.34 -0.96 3.47
N LEU A 32 9.10 -1.24 3.88
CA LEU A 32 8.08 -0.21 4.04
C LEU A 32 8.40 0.77 5.16
N ALA A 33 9.01 0.29 6.26
CA ALA A 33 9.50 1.16 7.34
C ALA A 33 10.63 2.09 6.85
N LEU A 34 11.52 1.59 5.98
CA LEU A 34 12.57 2.39 5.36
C LEU A 34 11.98 3.48 4.46
N LEU A 35 11.02 3.12 3.60
CA LEU A 35 10.33 4.08 2.74
C LEU A 35 9.64 5.17 3.58
N ARG A 36 8.98 4.79 4.68
CA ARG A 36 8.42 5.76 5.63
C ARG A 36 9.45 6.72 6.22
N ARG A 37 10.68 6.27 6.49
CA ARG A 37 11.75 7.16 6.98
C ARG A 37 12.16 8.17 5.91
N ARG A 38 12.19 7.79 4.63
CA ARG A 38 12.47 8.72 3.52
C ARG A 38 11.37 9.77 3.33
N ILE A 39 10.12 9.44 3.61
CA ILE A 39 9.04 10.44 3.63
C ILE A 39 9.34 11.53 4.68
N LYS A 40 9.86 11.16 5.86
CA LYS A 40 10.23 12.12 6.91
C LYS A 40 11.38 13.05 6.51
N THR A 41 12.17 12.69 5.49
CA THR A 41 13.23 13.54 4.93
C THR A 41 12.75 14.41 3.78
N GLY A 42 11.44 14.45 3.49
CA GLY A 42 10.85 15.27 2.44
C GLY A 42 10.74 14.60 1.07
N THR A 43 11.06 13.31 0.96
CA THR A 43 10.92 12.56 -0.29
C THR A 43 9.46 12.17 -0.52
N LEU A 44 8.92 12.49 -1.71
CA LEU A 44 7.65 11.94 -2.16
C LEU A 44 7.86 10.48 -2.59
N VAL A 45 7.12 9.56 -1.99
CA VAL A 45 7.20 8.13 -2.31
C VAL A 45 5.86 7.69 -2.91
N ILE A 46 5.88 7.12 -4.12
CA ILE A 46 4.75 6.48 -4.76
C ILE A 46 5.09 5.01 -4.93
N ILE A 47 4.25 4.15 -4.38
CA ILE A 47 4.39 2.70 -4.47
C ILE A 47 3.16 2.07 -5.08
N VAL A 48 3.37 1.04 -5.89
CA VAL A 48 2.33 0.11 -6.33
C VAL A 48 2.31 -1.04 -5.34
N LEU A 49 1.14 -1.31 -4.76
CA LEU A 49 0.91 -2.41 -3.82
C LEU A 49 -0.33 -3.20 -4.23
N HIS A 50 -0.24 -4.52 -4.14
CA HIS A 50 -1.38 -5.43 -4.32
C HIS A 50 -1.98 -5.90 -2.99
N ASP A 51 -1.29 -5.62 -1.87
CA ASP A 51 -1.74 -6.00 -0.52
C ASP A 51 -2.44 -4.81 0.17
N LEU A 52 -3.74 -4.99 0.42
CA LEU A 52 -4.60 -4.00 1.08
C LEU A 52 -4.18 -3.72 2.53
N ALA A 53 -3.68 -4.72 3.27
CA ALA A 53 -3.23 -4.55 4.64
C ALA A 53 -1.97 -3.68 4.71
N LEU A 54 -1.04 -3.89 3.78
CA LEU A 54 0.15 -3.04 3.65
C LEU A 54 -0.24 -1.62 3.22
N ALA A 55 -1.18 -1.48 2.29
CA ALA A 55 -1.67 -0.17 1.84
C ALA A 55 -2.28 0.63 3.00
N VAL A 56 -3.22 0.04 3.75
CA VAL A 56 -3.86 0.66 4.92
C VAL A 56 -2.86 1.07 5.99
N ARG A 57 -1.85 0.23 6.24
CA ARG A 57 -0.89 0.45 7.33
C ARG A 57 0.15 1.53 7.00
N TYR A 58 0.62 1.59 5.75
CA TYR A 58 1.80 2.38 5.39
C TYR A 58 1.50 3.61 4.53
N CYS A 59 0.41 3.63 3.76
CA CYS A 59 0.13 4.73 2.84
C CYS A 59 -0.65 5.85 3.53
N ASN A 60 -0.33 7.09 3.18
CA ASN A 60 -1.11 8.26 3.59
C ASN A 60 -2.25 8.57 2.62
N ARG A 61 -2.07 8.22 1.35
CA ARG A 61 -3.06 8.34 0.28
C ARG A 61 -3.00 7.10 -0.60
N VAL A 62 -4.14 6.69 -1.12
CA VAL A 62 -4.30 5.55 -2.02
C VAL A 62 -5.03 6.01 -3.27
N VAL A 63 -4.64 5.46 -4.41
CA VAL A 63 -5.37 5.57 -5.68
C VAL A 63 -5.76 4.16 -6.08
N LEU A 64 -7.05 3.88 -6.18
CA LEU A 64 -7.57 2.63 -6.71
C LEU A 64 -7.64 2.71 -8.24
N ILE A 65 -7.10 1.69 -8.90
CA ILE A 65 -7.09 1.57 -10.35
C ILE A 65 -7.88 0.32 -10.75
N GLU A 66 -8.87 0.50 -11.62
CA GLU A 66 -9.67 -0.58 -12.21
C GLU A 66 -9.67 -0.38 -13.73
N GLN A 67 -9.35 -1.44 -14.48
CA GLN A 67 -9.31 -1.41 -15.96
C GLN A 67 -8.51 -0.23 -16.55
N GLY A 68 -7.36 0.09 -15.92
CA GLY A 68 -6.48 1.18 -16.35
C GLY A 68 -6.98 2.59 -16.02
N ARG A 69 -8.06 2.74 -15.23
CA ARG A 69 -8.60 4.04 -14.80
C ARG A 69 -8.54 4.19 -13.29
N ALA A 70 -8.19 5.39 -12.82
CA ALA A 70 -8.32 5.73 -11.42
C ALA A 70 -9.80 5.88 -11.06
N VAL A 71 -10.33 4.96 -10.23
CA VAL A 71 -11.73 4.95 -9.82
C VAL A 71 -11.97 5.70 -8.51
N ALA A 72 -10.95 5.79 -7.66
CA ALA A 72 -11.02 6.52 -6.40
C ALA A 72 -9.62 6.97 -5.95
N ALA A 73 -9.53 8.13 -5.27
CA ALA A 73 -8.28 8.64 -4.71
C ALA A 73 -8.52 9.44 -3.42
N GLY A 74 -7.79 9.13 -2.35
CA GLY A 74 -8.07 9.69 -1.02
C GLY A 74 -7.26 9.03 0.08
N SER A 75 -7.69 9.16 1.33
CA SER A 75 -7.06 8.44 2.44
C SER A 75 -7.39 6.93 2.34
N PRO A 76 -6.55 6.03 2.89
CA PRO A 76 -6.88 4.61 2.89
C PRO A 76 -8.24 4.31 3.56
N GLN A 77 -8.64 5.09 4.56
CA GLN A 77 -9.89 4.89 5.29
C GLN A 77 -11.12 5.27 4.44
N ASP A 78 -11.00 6.33 3.63
CA ASP A 78 -12.10 6.78 2.77
C ASP A 78 -12.26 5.91 1.51
N ILE A 79 -11.15 5.33 1.04
CA ILE A 79 -11.08 4.66 -0.27
C ILE A 79 -11.22 3.15 -0.16
N LEU A 80 -10.76 2.53 0.92
CA LEU A 80 -10.83 1.08 1.13
C LEU A 80 -12.09 0.68 1.92
N ASP A 81 -13.23 1.21 1.47
CA ASP A 81 -14.56 0.81 1.95
C ASP A 81 -14.99 -0.55 1.34
N ASP A 82 -15.97 -1.22 1.94
CA ASP A 82 -16.38 -2.56 1.52
C ASP A 82 -16.94 -2.62 0.11
N ARG A 83 -17.64 -1.58 -0.32
CA ARG A 83 -18.26 -1.52 -1.63
C ARG A 83 -17.17 -1.41 -2.70
N LEU A 84 -16.20 -0.51 -2.52
CA LEU A 84 -15.09 -0.35 -3.45
C LEU A 84 -14.18 -1.58 -3.49
N ILE A 85 -13.91 -2.21 -2.33
CA ILE A 85 -13.12 -3.44 -2.29
C ILE A 85 -13.84 -4.58 -3.02
N ALA A 86 -15.15 -4.77 -2.78
CA ALA A 86 -15.93 -5.79 -3.47
C ALA A 86 -15.99 -5.54 -4.99
N GLN A 87 -16.14 -4.28 -5.41
CA GLN A 87 -16.17 -3.92 -6.83
C GLN A 87 -14.83 -4.17 -7.53
N VAL A 88 -13.73 -3.65 -6.97
CA VAL A 88 -12.42 -3.63 -7.64
C VAL A 88 -11.65 -4.94 -7.47
N TYR A 89 -11.76 -5.59 -6.30
CA TYR A 89 -11.00 -6.81 -5.98
C TYR A 89 -11.87 -8.07 -5.92
N GLY A 90 -13.20 -7.96 -5.94
CA GLY A 90 -14.09 -9.13 -5.90
C GLY A 90 -14.05 -9.89 -4.56
N ILE A 91 -13.68 -9.23 -3.46
CA ILE A 91 -13.56 -9.87 -2.14
C ILE A 91 -14.31 -9.09 -1.07
N ARG A 92 -14.66 -9.78 0.02
CA ARG A 92 -15.03 -9.15 1.29
C ARG A 92 -13.89 -9.25 2.27
N VAL A 93 -13.77 -8.26 3.13
CA VAL A 93 -12.69 -8.15 4.11
C VAL A 93 -13.21 -8.06 5.53
N VAL A 94 -12.47 -8.63 6.47
CA VAL A 94 -12.62 -8.35 7.90
C VAL A 94 -11.70 -7.19 8.25
N ARG A 95 -12.26 -6.20 8.93
CA ARG A 95 -11.50 -5.08 9.49
C ARG A 95 -11.16 -5.35 10.94
N GLY A 96 -10.01 -4.87 11.36
CA GLY A 96 -9.66 -4.80 12.76
C GLY A 96 -8.59 -3.77 13.01
N GLU A 97 -8.24 -3.62 14.28
CA GLU A 97 -7.18 -2.73 14.72
C GLU A 97 -6.30 -3.50 15.70
N GLN A 98 -4.99 -3.33 15.55
CA GLN A 98 -4.02 -3.86 16.49
C GLN A 98 -3.08 -2.75 16.92
N GLN A 99 -3.11 -2.40 18.21
CA GLN A 99 -2.26 -1.35 18.80
C GLN A 99 -2.35 -0.01 18.04
N GLY A 100 -3.56 0.47 17.71
CA GLY A 100 -3.72 1.71 16.96
C GLY A 100 -3.43 1.60 15.45
N THR A 101 -3.10 0.41 14.96
CA THR A 101 -2.83 0.18 13.54
C THR A 101 -3.99 -0.59 12.89
N PRO A 102 -4.71 -0.02 11.92
CA PRO A 102 -5.77 -0.73 11.22
C PRO A 102 -5.21 -1.83 10.33
N PHE A 103 -5.97 -2.91 10.15
CA PHE A 103 -5.67 -3.98 9.21
C PHE A 103 -6.94 -4.42 8.46
N LEU A 104 -6.73 -4.99 7.28
CA LEU A 104 -7.74 -5.63 6.46
C LEU A 104 -7.31 -7.07 6.19
N LEU A 105 -8.22 -8.02 6.36
CA LEU A 105 -8.00 -9.42 6.01
C LEU A 105 -9.02 -9.84 4.96
N PRO A 106 -8.59 -10.32 3.77
CA PRO A 106 -9.49 -11.01 2.85
C PRO A 106 -10.19 -12.18 3.56
N TRP A 107 -11.51 -12.27 3.46
CA TRP A 107 -12.31 -13.26 4.17
C TRP A 107 -13.02 -14.23 3.23
N GLU A 108 -13.74 -13.70 2.25
CA GLU A 108 -14.49 -14.50 1.27
C GLU A 108 -14.57 -13.82 -0.09
N SER A 109 -14.87 -14.61 -1.13
CA SER A 109 -15.20 -14.09 -2.46
C SER A 109 -16.50 -13.29 -2.41
N ALA A 110 -16.52 -12.14 -3.06
CA ALA A 110 -17.73 -11.35 -3.31
C ALA A 110 -18.33 -11.60 -4.71
N VAL A 111 -17.68 -12.45 -5.51
CA VAL A 111 -18.11 -12.93 -6.84
C VAL A 111 -18.83 -14.26 -6.71
#